data_AF-A0A1L6RAX5-F1
#
_entry.id   AF-A0A1L6RAX5-F1
#
_cell.length_a   1.000
_cell.length_b   1.000
_cell.length_c   1.000
_cell.angle_alpha   90.00
_cell.angle_beta   90.00
_cell.angle_gamma   90.00
#
_symmetry.space_group_name_H-M   'P 1'
#
loop_
_entity.id
_entity.type
_entity.pdbx_description
1 polymer ?
#
loop_
_entity_poly.entity_id
_entity_poly.type
_entity_poly.pdbx_seq_one_letter_code
_entity_poly.pdbx_strand_id
1 'polypeptide(L)'
;MVGWDGTKLLKENCPKFISQVSHARVNNDYSFSGAQISGNQQMRTFDLTNNVSKIILDPQFQSADILLLSLGVNDLNYSDNNIGYVQQRLQTNIMRLHSANLNVKIMGLLPFESYMKDKRSYYRLAELRMALTEVYQSFGIPVLNWRQAGFSYDYFSIKDGVHPNSMTYKLMSTTIVNFMVLNRSVMPLDISNQSLFVSNGWQTNEQGQRQYAKNNILLTDWQIIDQTAYYFDPITKALK
;
A
#
# COMPACT_ATOMS: atom_id res chain seq x y z
N MET A 1 3.94 8.22 -3.86
CA MET A 1 4.32 9.10 -2.70
C MET A 1 4.07 10.54 -3.08
N VAL A 2 3.30 11.28 -2.29
CA VAL A 2 2.88 12.65 -2.63
C VAL A 2 3.96 13.73 -2.44
N GLY A 3 5.00 13.46 -1.66
CA GLY A 3 6.00 14.47 -1.35
C GLY A 3 5.52 15.55 -0.38
N TRP A 4 4.70 15.17 0.59
CA TRP A 4 4.28 16.03 1.68
C TRP A 4 5.39 16.08 2.74
N ASP A 5 5.65 17.23 3.35
CA ASP A 5 6.69 17.40 4.39
C ASP A 5 6.14 17.50 5.82
N GLY A 6 4.84 17.23 5.98
CA GLY A 6 4.08 17.44 7.21
C GLY A 6 3.28 18.75 7.24
N THR A 7 3.61 19.72 6.38
CA THR A 7 2.98 21.05 6.35
C THR A 7 2.44 21.47 4.99
N LYS A 8 3.11 21.06 3.91
CA LYS A 8 2.74 21.38 2.53
C LYS A 8 3.22 20.33 1.55
N LEU A 9 2.65 20.34 0.34
CA LEU A 9 3.22 19.61 -0.79
C LEU A 9 4.51 20.30 -1.21
N LEU A 10 5.59 19.53 -1.28
CA LEU A 10 6.87 20.03 -1.77
C LEU A 10 6.84 20.14 -3.30
N LYS A 11 7.38 21.26 -3.81
CA LYS A 11 7.62 21.44 -5.26
C LYS A 11 8.62 20.41 -5.79
N GLU A 12 9.62 20.08 -4.96
CA GLU A 12 10.66 19.09 -5.23
C GLU A 12 10.34 17.83 -4.41
N ASN A 13 9.52 16.95 -5.00
CA ASN A 13 9.07 15.69 -4.42
C ASN A 13 9.59 14.48 -5.22
N CYS A 14 9.35 13.27 -4.72
CA CYS A 14 9.82 12.08 -5.42
C CYS A 14 9.36 11.95 -6.87
N PRO A 15 8.08 12.13 -7.22
CA PRO A 15 7.66 12.12 -8.63
C PRO A 15 8.44 13.10 -9.51
N LYS A 16 8.66 14.33 -9.01
CA LYS A 16 9.43 15.36 -9.72
C LYS A 16 10.89 14.94 -9.93
N PHE A 17 11.55 14.48 -8.87
CA PHE A 17 12.93 14.04 -8.94
C PHE A 17 13.10 12.77 -9.79
N ILE A 18 12.20 11.79 -9.68
CA ILE A 18 12.20 10.60 -10.54
C ILE A 18 12.09 11.03 -12.00
N SER A 19 11.18 11.94 -12.34
CA SER A 19 11.03 12.45 -13.71
C SER A 19 12.30 13.13 -14.21
N GLN A 20 12.96 13.94 -13.38
CA GLN A 20 14.22 14.61 -13.74
C GLN A 20 15.37 13.61 -13.94
N VAL A 21 15.53 12.64 -13.05
CA VAL A 21 16.66 11.69 -13.07
C VAL A 21 16.49 10.63 -14.16
N SER A 22 15.27 10.16 -14.40
CA SER A 22 14.98 9.14 -15.41
C SER A 22 14.70 9.71 -16.81
N HIS A 23 14.52 11.04 -16.92
CA HIS A 23 14.01 11.70 -18.12
C HIS A 23 12.67 11.13 -18.63
N ALA A 24 11.87 10.54 -17.75
CA ALA A 24 10.58 9.94 -18.07
C ALA A 24 9.41 10.83 -17.63
N ARG A 25 8.27 10.65 -18.31
CA ARG A 25 6.98 11.19 -17.86
C ARG A 25 6.52 10.39 -16.63
N VAL A 26 6.32 11.08 -15.52
CA VAL A 26 5.79 10.47 -14.29
C VAL A 26 4.38 10.99 -14.06
N ASN A 27 3.40 10.07 -14.07
CA ASN A 27 2.04 10.36 -13.61
C ASN A 27 1.96 10.11 -12.10
N ASN A 28 1.44 11.08 -11.35
CA ASN A 28 1.26 10.98 -9.90
C ASN A 28 -0.18 11.32 -9.45
N ASP A 29 -1.14 11.30 -10.37
CA ASP A 29 -2.54 11.70 -10.11
C ASP A 29 -3.25 10.78 -9.10
N TYR A 30 -2.70 9.58 -8.87
CA TYR A 30 -3.23 8.58 -7.93
C TYR A 30 -2.42 8.44 -6.64
N SER A 31 -1.44 9.32 -6.39
CA SER A 31 -0.86 9.43 -5.06
C SER A 31 -1.65 10.41 -4.23
N PHE A 32 -2.19 9.96 -3.09
CA PHE A 32 -2.92 10.81 -2.18
C PHE A 32 -2.36 10.75 -0.76
N SER A 33 -2.43 11.88 -0.05
CA SER A 33 -2.09 11.91 1.38
C SER A 33 -3.10 11.07 2.16
N GLY A 34 -2.64 10.28 3.12
CA GLY A 34 -3.48 9.39 3.92
C GLY A 34 -3.96 8.11 3.22
N ALA A 35 -3.64 7.90 1.94
CA ALA A 35 -4.07 6.70 1.21
C ALA A 35 -3.53 5.41 1.84
N GLN A 36 -4.43 4.44 1.97
CA GLN A 36 -4.19 3.09 2.46
C GLN A 36 -4.25 2.08 1.31
N ILE A 37 -3.73 0.88 1.54
CA ILE A 37 -3.94 -0.27 0.66
C ILE A 37 -5.36 -0.77 0.88
N SER A 38 -5.71 -1.09 2.12
CA SER A 38 -6.93 -1.81 2.48
C SER A 38 -8.22 -0.98 2.45
N GLY A 39 -8.11 0.32 2.21
CA GLY A 39 -9.24 1.25 2.23
C GLY A 39 -9.46 1.86 3.62
N ASN A 40 -9.97 3.09 3.64
CA ASN A 40 -10.33 3.81 4.86
C ASN A 40 -11.83 4.15 4.89
N GLN A 41 -12.32 4.55 6.07
CA GLN A 41 -13.73 4.88 6.33
C GLN A 41 -14.14 6.30 5.86
N GLN A 42 -13.27 7.06 5.18
CA GLN A 42 -13.54 8.46 4.86
C GLN A 42 -14.36 8.60 3.58
N MET A 43 -15.23 9.64 3.54
CA MET A 43 -16.11 9.95 2.42
C MET A 43 -15.40 10.29 1.10
N ARG A 44 -14.10 10.62 1.13
CA ARG A 44 -13.32 10.85 -0.09
C ARG A 44 -12.39 9.65 -0.32
N THR A 45 -12.78 8.81 -1.27
CA THR A 45 -12.06 7.59 -1.61
C THR A 45 -10.74 7.91 -2.31
N PHE A 46 -9.66 7.91 -1.55
CA PHE A 46 -8.29 8.14 -2.02
C PHE A 46 -7.39 6.91 -1.94
N ASP A 47 -7.86 5.84 -1.31
CA ASP A 47 -7.12 4.58 -1.13
C ASP A 47 -7.01 3.77 -2.42
N LEU A 48 -6.01 2.88 -2.47
CA LEU A 48 -5.80 2.02 -3.64
C LEU A 48 -7.05 1.17 -3.94
N THR A 49 -7.57 0.46 -2.94
CA THR A 49 -8.72 -0.44 -3.16
C THR A 49 -9.96 0.32 -3.64
N ASN A 50 -10.18 1.53 -3.12
CA ASN A 50 -11.33 2.34 -3.49
C ASN A 50 -11.16 3.05 -4.85
N ASN A 51 -9.93 3.27 -5.33
CA ASN A 51 -9.65 3.96 -6.59
C ASN A 51 -9.17 3.07 -7.73
N VAL A 52 -8.85 1.80 -7.50
CA VAL A 52 -8.30 0.93 -8.55
C VAL A 52 -9.22 0.85 -9.78
N SER A 53 -10.54 0.93 -9.61
CA SER A 53 -11.49 1.01 -10.74
C SER A 53 -11.30 2.24 -11.61
N LYS A 54 -10.90 3.38 -11.04
CA LYS A 54 -10.59 4.61 -11.80
C LYS A 54 -9.22 4.49 -12.47
N ILE A 55 -8.22 3.96 -11.74
CA ILE A 55 -6.85 3.77 -12.24
C ILE A 55 -6.87 2.90 -13.50
N ILE A 56 -7.57 1.77 -13.48
CA ILE A 56 -7.58 0.84 -14.63
C ILE A 56 -8.28 1.41 -15.87
N LEU A 57 -9.08 2.46 -15.72
CA LEU A 57 -9.74 3.14 -16.84
C LEU A 57 -8.94 4.35 -17.37
N ASP A 58 -7.85 4.72 -16.70
CA ASP A 58 -7.03 5.86 -17.09
C ASP A 58 -6.15 5.54 -18.31
N PRO A 59 -6.25 6.31 -19.42
CA PRO A 59 -5.38 6.13 -20.58
C PRO A 59 -3.88 6.23 -20.27
N GLN A 60 -3.48 7.03 -19.27
CA GLN A 60 -2.10 7.12 -18.82
C GLN A 60 -1.64 5.83 -18.12
N PHE A 61 -2.52 5.15 -17.41
CA PHE A 61 -2.21 3.83 -16.83
C PHE A 61 -2.13 2.75 -17.91
N GLN A 62 -3.06 2.78 -18.87
CA GLN A 62 -3.10 1.85 -20.00
C GLN A 62 -1.86 1.91 -20.90
N SER A 63 -1.18 3.06 -20.93
CA SER A 63 0.06 3.27 -21.70
C SER A 63 1.33 3.26 -20.83
N ALA A 64 1.23 2.97 -19.53
CA ALA A 64 2.38 2.99 -18.63
C ALA A 64 3.29 1.77 -18.83
N ASP A 65 4.60 2.01 -18.87
CA ASP A 65 5.61 0.95 -18.88
C ASP A 65 5.86 0.36 -17.48
N ILE A 66 5.85 1.22 -16.46
CA ILE A 66 6.17 0.86 -15.07
C ILE A 66 5.12 1.45 -14.12
N LEU A 67 4.64 0.63 -13.20
CA LEU A 67 3.82 1.05 -12.06
C LEU A 67 4.60 0.87 -10.76
N LEU A 68 4.79 1.97 -10.04
CA LEU A 68 5.36 1.96 -8.69
C LEU A 68 4.25 1.94 -7.64
N LEU A 69 4.13 0.87 -6.86
CA LEU A 69 3.19 0.78 -5.75
C LEU A 69 3.91 1.12 -4.43
N SER A 70 3.56 2.28 -3.84
CA SER A 70 4.21 2.83 -2.65
C SER A 70 3.19 3.24 -1.60
N LEU A 71 2.66 2.26 -0.87
CA LEU A 71 1.58 2.40 0.11
C LEU A 71 1.86 1.52 1.34
N GLY A 72 1.02 1.62 2.37
CA GLY A 72 1.04 0.74 3.56
C GLY A 72 1.33 1.46 4.88
N VAL A 73 2.09 2.56 4.87
CA VAL A 73 2.40 3.28 6.12
C VAL A 73 1.13 3.83 6.81
N ASN A 74 0.09 4.17 6.02
CA ASN A 74 -1.18 4.62 6.57
C ASN A 74 -2.06 3.46 7.06
N ASP A 75 -1.93 2.25 6.48
CA ASP A 75 -2.56 1.04 7.02
C ASP A 75 -1.99 0.77 8.44
N LEU A 76 -0.67 0.90 8.62
CA LEU A 76 -0.03 0.82 9.93
C LEU A 76 -0.52 1.91 10.90
N ASN A 77 -0.48 3.17 10.47
CA ASN A 77 -0.70 4.28 11.41
C ASN A 77 -2.16 4.50 11.76
N TYR A 78 -3.08 4.28 10.81
CA TYR A 78 -4.46 4.77 10.89
C TYR A 78 -5.52 3.71 10.65
N SER A 79 -5.15 2.48 10.26
CA SER A 79 -6.09 1.38 10.11
C SER A 79 -5.97 0.41 11.29
N ASP A 80 -7.09 -0.15 11.68
CA ASP A 80 -7.17 -1.29 12.60
C ASP A 80 -7.54 -2.59 11.87
N ASN A 81 -7.49 -2.58 10.54
CA ASN A 81 -7.62 -3.77 9.72
C ASN A 81 -6.50 -4.77 10.06
N ASN A 82 -6.86 -6.04 10.19
CA ASN A 82 -5.87 -7.10 10.37
C ASN A 82 -4.92 -7.22 9.17
N ILE A 83 -3.68 -7.67 9.40
CA ILE A 83 -2.63 -7.69 8.39
C ILE A 83 -2.97 -8.59 7.19
N GLY A 84 -3.66 -9.71 7.42
CA GLY A 84 -4.11 -10.62 6.37
C GLY A 84 -5.11 -9.95 5.42
N TYR A 85 -6.01 -9.11 5.95
CA TYR A 85 -6.91 -8.30 5.13
C TYR A 85 -6.13 -7.31 4.24
N VAL A 86 -5.10 -6.66 4.77
CA VAL A 86 -4.21 -5.78 3.99
C VAL A 86 -3.53 -6.55 2.85
N GLN A 87 -3.02 -7.76 3.12
CA GLN A 87 -2.40 -8.62 2.11
C GLN A 87 -3.40 -9.01 1.00
N GLN A 88 -4.60 -9.46 1.38
CA GLN A 88 -5.66 -9.82 0.43
C GLN A 88 -6.05 -8.65 -0.48
N ARG A 89 -6.14 -7.44 0.07
CA ARG A 89 -6.46 -6.24 -0.69
C ARG A 89 -5.33 -5.87 -1.65
N LEU A 90 -4.08 -5.92 -1.20
CA LEU A 90 -2.94 -5.71 -2.11
C LEU A 90 -2.92 -6.73 -3.24
N GLN A 91 -3.07 -8.02 -2.94
CA GLN A 91 -3.12 -9.11 -3.93
C GLN A 91 -4.23 -8.87 -4.96
N THR A 92 -5.45 -8.60 -4.48
CA THR A 92 -6.61 -8.31 -5.35
C THR A 92 -6.35 -7.11 -6.26
N ASN A 93 -5.77 -6.03 -5.72
CA ASN A 93 -5.51 -4.83 -6.50
C ASN A 93 -4.41 -5.05 -7.55
N ILE A 94 -3.34 -5.77 -7.21
CA ILE A 94 -2.28 -6.16 -8.17
C ILE A 94 -2.89 -6.95 -9.33
N MET A 95 -3.73 -7.95 -9.03
CA MET A 95 -4.39 -8.75 -10.08
C MET A 95 -5.27 -7.89 -10.98
N ARG A 96 -6.03 -6.94 -10.42
CA ARG A 96 -6.89 -6.03 -11.19
C ARG A 96 -6.07 -5.08 -12.07
N LEU A 97 -4.99 -4.51 -11.55
CA LEU A 97 -4.09 -3.63 -12.29
C LEU A 97 -3.42 -4.38 -13.45
N HIS A 98 -2.87 -5.56 -13.18
CA HIS A 98 -2.24 -6.39 -14.19
C HIS A 98 -3.23 -6.84 -15.28
N SER A 99 -4.43 -7.28 -14.89
CA SER A 99 -5.46 -7.70 -15.85
C SER A 99 -5.89 -6.57 -16.78
N ALA A 100 -5.82 -5.32 -16.31
CA ALA A 100 -6.18 -4.14 -17.09
C ALA A 100 -5.03 -3.65 -18.00
N ASN A 101 -3.77 -3.92 -17.65
CA ASN A 101 -2.61 -3.63 -18.50
C ASN A 101 -1.58 -4.76 -18.34
N LEU A 102 -1.61 -5.74 -19.25
CA LEU A 102 -0.74 -6.92 -19.20
C LEU A 102 0.75 -6.59 -19.46
N ASN A 103 1.05 -5.41 -19.99
CA ASN A 103 2.41 -4.98 -20.32
C ASN A 103 3.08 -4.18 -19.20
N VAL A 104 2.32 -3.71 -18.21
CA VAL A 104 2.86 -2.88 -17.14
C VAL A 104 3.79 -3.69 -16.23
N LYS A 105 4.99 -3.17 -15.99
CA LYS A 105 5.91 -3.73 -15.00
C LYS A 105 5.58 -3.15 -13.63
N ILE A 106 5.04 -3.97 -12.75
CA ILE A 106 4.73 -3.55 -11.38
C ILE A 106 5.99 -3.71 -10.52
N MET A 107 6.28 -2.71 -9.70
CA MET A 107 7.34 -2.77 -8.69
C MET A 107 6.82 -2.26 -7.34
N GLY A 108 7.10 -3.02 -6.28
CA GLY A 108 6.69 -2.67 -4.92
C GLY A 108 7.73 -1.82 -4.21
N LEU A 109 7.31 -0.72 -3.59
CA LEU A 109 8.12 0.05 -2.66
C LEU A 109 7.55 -0.16 -1.26
N LEU A 110 8.33 -0.76 -0.35
CA LEU A 110 7.87 -0.99 1.02
C LEU A 110 7.61 0.32 1.76
N PRO A 111 6.77 0.32 2.81
CA PRO A 111 6.63 1.50 3.68
C PRO A 111 7.98 1.99 4.20
N PHE A 112 8.19 3.30 4.14
CA PHE A 112 9.33 3.96 4.80
C PHE A 112 9.15 3.93 6.33
N GLU A 113 10.10 4.49 7.09
CA GLU A 113 9.98 4.53 8.54
C GLU A 113 8.80 5.36 9.03
N SER A 114 8.26 4.97 10.19
CA SER A 114 7.27 5.75 10.91
C SER A 114 7.54 5.73 12.41
N TYR A 115 7.83 6.91 12.96
CA TYR A 115 8.08 7.15 14.38
C TYR A 115 6.84 7.67 15.12
N MET A 116 5.65 7.58 14.53
CA MET A 116 4.39 7.85 15.25
C MET A 116 4.28 6.90 16.46
N LYS A 117 4.01 7.45 17.65
CA LYS A 117 3.86 6.65 18.87
C LYS A 117 2.61 5.78 18.83
N ASP A 118 1.48 6.42 18.55
CA ASP A 118 0.17 5.78 18.57
C ASP A 118 -0.19 5.33 17.15
N LYS A 119 -0.17 4.01 16.97
CA LYS A 119 -0.57 3.34 15.73
C LYS A 119 -1.88 2.61 15.97
N ARG A 120 -2.82 2.68 15.04
CA ARG A 120 -4.10 1.98 15.15
C ARG A 120 -4.00 0.49 14.82
N SER A 121 -2.98 0.08 14.07
CA SER A 121 -2.80 -1.32 13.70
C SER A 121 -2.32 -2.16 14.88
N TYR A 122 -2.74 -3.42 14.92
CA TYR A 122 -2.26 -4.42 15.88
C TYR A 122 -0.93 -5.09 15.48
N TYR A 123 -0.31 -4.65 14.38
CA TYR A 123 0.98 -5.13 13.88
C TYR A 123 2.01 -3.99 13.82
N ARG A 124 3.29 -4.37 13.77
CA ARG A 124 4.44 -3.47 13.70
C ARG A 124 4.85 -3.22 12.25
N LEU A 125 5.64 -2.16 12.03
CA LEU A 125 6.18 -1.82 10.71
C LEU A 125 6.96 -2.98 10.07
N ALA A 126 7.71 -3.75 10.88
CA ALA A 126 8.44 -4.91 10.39
C ALA A 126 7.50 -6.01 9.88
N GLU A 127 6.42 -6.30 10.60
CA GLU A 127 5.39 -7.28 10.21
C GLU A 127 4.69 -6.83 8.93
N LEU A 128 4.30 -5.55 8.84
CA LEU A 128 3.73 -5.01 7.61
C LEU A 128 4.69 -5.16 6.42
N ARG A 129 5.97 -4.81 6.59
CA ARG A 129 6.97 -4.93 5.51
C ARG A 129 7.14 -6.37 5.04
N MET A 130 7.18 -7.34 5.96
CA MET A 130 7.22 -8.77 5.61
C MET A 130 5.97 -9.18 4.86
N ALA A 131 4.78 -8.85 5.38
CA ALA A 131 3.50 -9.19 4.78
C ALA A 131 3.34 -8.62 3.35
N LEU A 132 3.73 -7.36 3.12
CA LEU A 132 3.71 -6.78 1.78
C LEU A 132 4.76 -7.40 0.86
N THR A 133 5.94 -7.75 1.39
CA THR A 133 6.98 -8.45 0.62
C THR A 133 6.48 -9.82 0.15
N GLU A 134 5.81 -10.58 1.01
CA GLU A 134 5.21 -11.88 0.65
C GLU A 134 4.20 -11.74 -0.48
N VAL A 135 3.34 -10.72 -0.44
CA VAL A 135 2.37 -10.45 -1.51
C VAL A 135 3.06 -10.10 -2.82
N TYR A 136 4.07 -9.24 -2.81
CA TYR A 136 4.78 -8.90 -4.05
C TYR A 136 5.55 -10.11 -4.60
N GLN A 137 6.25 -10.85 -3.74
CA GLN A 137 7.04 -12.01 -4.14
C GLN A 137 6.19 -13.17 -4.66
N SER A 138 4.95 -13.33 -4.20
CA SER A 138 4.04 -14.35 -4.75
C SER A 138 3.71 -14.14 -6.22
N PHE A 139 3.83 -12.90 -6.74
CA PHE A 139 3.69 -12.57 -8.16
C PHE A 139 5.01 -12.43 -8.91
N GLY A 140 6.15 -12.66 -8.24
CA GLY A 140 7.47 -12.35 -8.79
C GLY A 140 7.76 -10.84 -8.92
N ILE A 141 6.99 -9.99 -8.25
CA ILE A 141 7.19 -8.53 -8.28
C ILE A 141 8.40 -8.17 -7.43
N PRO A 142 9.39 -7.43 -7.98
CA PRO A 142 10.54 -6.99 -7.20
C PRO A 142 10.10 -5.95 -6.17
N VAL A 143 10.80 -5.95 -5.04
CA VAL A 143 10.50 -5.08 -3.90
C VAL A 143 11.71 -4.25 -3.51
N LEU A 144 11.53 -2.93 -3.44
CA LEU A 144 12.51 -2.04 -2.82
C LEU A 144 12.31 -2.04 -1.30
N ASN A 145 13.30 -2.57 -0.59
CA ASN A 145 13.39 -2.45 0.86
C ASN A 145 14.31 -1.29 1.24
N TRP A 146 13.77 -0.26 1.89
CA TRP A 146 14.53 0.92 2.28
C TRP A 146 15.72 0.63 3.20
N ARG A 147 15.67 -0.45 3.99
CA ARG A 147 16.82 -0.86 4.83
C ARG A 147 18.05 -1.29 4.01
N GLN A 148 17.84 -1.64 2.75
CA GLN A 148 18.88 -2.06 1.80
C GLN A 148 19.20 -0.95 0.80
N ALA A 149 18.57 0.22 0.90
CA ALA A 149 18.70 1.31 -0.06
C ALA A 149 20.06 2.05 -0.02
N GLY A 150 20.94 1.68 0.91
CA GLY A 150 22.32 2.16 0.95
C GLY A 150 22.50 3.62 1.38
N PHE A 151 21.46 4.27 1.90
CA PHE A 151 21.57 5.60 2.51
C PHE A 151 21.05 5.56 3.96
N SER A 152 21.75 6.26 4.84
CA SER A 152 21.33 6.42 6.23
C SER A 152 20.13 7.35 6.32
N TYR A 153 19.14 6.95 7.11
CA TYR A 153 17.97 7.75 7.44
C TYR A 153 17.64 7.53 8.91
N ASP A 154 17.11 8.56 9.54
CA ASP A 154 16.87 8.64 10.97
C ASP A 154 15.61 9.46 11.27
N TYR A 155 15.39 9.78 12.55
CA TYR A 155 14.29 10.63 12.98
C TYR A 155 14.31 12.02 12.29
N PHE A 156 15.48 12.64 12.12
CA PHE A 156 15.61 13.95 11.45
C PHE A 156 15.28 13.89 9.96
N SER A 157 15.38 12.69 9.38
CA SER A 157 14.99 12.42 8.00
C SER A 157 13.49 12.52 7.79
N ILE A 158 12.67 12.34 8.84
CA ILE A 158 11.20 12.46 8.85
C ILE A 158 10.70 13.42 9.95
N LYS A 159 10.71 14.72 9.63
CA LYS A 159 10.54 15.84 10.60
C LYS A 159 9.34 15.72 11.55
N ASP A 160 8.21 15.18 11.06
CA ASP A 160 6.97 15.01 11.83
C ASP A 160 6.69 13.55 12.22
N GLY A 161 7.70 12.69 12.09
CA GLY A 161 7.63 11.27 12.44
C GLY A 161 7.11 10.36 11.32
N VAL A 162 6.72 10.90 10.15
CA VAL A 162 6.28 10.08 9.00
C VAL A 162 6.68 10.63 7.62
N HIS A 163 6.84 11.94 7.49
CA HIS A 163 7.08 12.59 6.20
C HIS A 163 8.56 12.93 5.98
N PRO A 164 9.20 12.37 4.94
CA PRO A 164 10.56 12.73 4.58
C PRO A 164 10.75 14.22 4.28
N ASN A 165 11.94 14.74 4.59
CA ASN A 165 12.35 16.06 4.12
C ASN A 165 12.79 16.02 2.64
N SER A 166 13.02 17.20 2.03
CA SER A 166 13.39 17.31 0.61
C SER A 166 14.69 16.57 0.24
N MET A 167 15.71 16.59 1.11
CA MET A 167 16.96 15.86 0.86
C MET A 167 16.72 14.35 0.86
N THR A 168 15.97 13.85 1.83
CA THR A 168 15.58 12.44 1.89
C THR A 168 14.77 12.03 0.66
N TYR A 169 13.81 12.86 0.22
CA TYR A 169 13.07 12.60 -1.03
C TYR A 169 13.99 12.54 -2.26
N LYS A 170 15.01 13.40 -2.35
CA LYS A 170 16.00 13.32 -3.44
C LYS A 170 16.76 12.00 -3.43
N LEU A 171 17.24 11.56 -2.26
CA LEU A 171 17.92 10.27 -2.11
C LEU A 171 17.00 9.10 -2.47
N MET A 172 15.77 9.09 -1.92
CA MET A 172 14.77 8.08 -2.23
C MET A 172 14.50 7.98 -3.74
N SER A 173 14.43 9.13 -4.44
CA SER A 173 14.19 9.18 -5.88
C SER A 173 15.31 8.54 -6.69
N THR A 174 16.56 8.86 -6.36
CA THR A 174 17.73 8.23 -7.00
C THR A 174 17.73 6.72 -6.75
N THR A 175 17.44 6.28 -5.51
CA THR A 175 17.36 4.86 -5.18
C THR A 175 16.25 4.16 -5.96
N ILE A 176 15.06 4.77 -6.06
CA ILE A 176 13.94 4.23 -6.84
C ILE A 176 14.34 4.08 -8.31
N VAL A 177 14.96 5.09 -8.92
CA VAL A 177 15.38 5.01 -10.33
C VAL A 177 16.43 3.91 -10.53
N ASN A 178 17.42 3.79 -9.66
CA ASN A 178 18.42 2.71 -9.73
C ASN A 178 17.76 1.34 -9.62
N PHE A 179 16.82 1.19 -8.68
CA PHE A 179 16.04 -0.04 -8.52
C PHE A 179 15.20 -0.36 -9.76
N MET A 180 14.55 0.63 -10.37
CA MET A 180 13.82 0.47 -11.63
C MET A 180 14.73 -0.01 -12.76
N VAL A 181 15.92 0.58 -12.89
CA VAL A 181 16.89 0.20 -13.93
C VAL A 181 17.40 -1.23 -13.72
N LEU A 182 17.74 -1.61 -12.49
CA LEU A 182 18.20 -2.96 -12.14
C LEU A 182 17.12 -4.02 -12.40
N ASN A 183 15.85 -3.65 -12.24
CA ASN A 183 14.70 -4.54 -12.38
C ASN A 183 13.90 -4.29 -13.67
N ARG A 184 14.48 -3.61 -14.66
CA ARG A 184 13.75 -3.32 -15.93
C ARG A 184 13.43 -4.57 -16.74
N SER A 185 14.16 -5.65 -16.53
CA SER A 185 14.00 -6.94 -17.24
C SER A 185 13.16 -7.95 -16.45
N VAL A 186 12.35 -7.49 -15.50
CA VAL A 186 11.44 -8.36 -14.73
C VAL A 186 10.51 -9.13 -15.67
N MET A 187 10.35 -10.42 -15.38
CA MET A 187 9.50 -11.35 -16.10
C MET A 187 8.02 -10.97 -15.93
N PRO A 188 7.12 -11.41 -16.83
CA PRO A 188 5.68 -11.26 -16.64
C PRO A 188 5.23 -11.76 -15.25
N LEU A 189 4.20 -11.11 -14.68
CA LEU A 189 3.69 -11.51 -13.37
C LEU A 189 3.21 -12.96 -13.39
N ASP A 190 3.60 -13.73 -12.37
CA ASP A 190 3.05 -15.06 -12.15
C ASP A 190 1.73 -14.95 -11.39
N ILE A 191 0.62 -14.96 -12.13
CA ILE A 191 -0.73 -14.96 -11.56
C ILE A 191 -1.28 -16.37 -11.30
N SER A 192 -0.52 -17.42 -11.65
CA SER A 192 -0.95 -18.80 -11.53
C SER A 192 -0.84 -19.32 -10.09
N ASN A 193 0.07 -18.75 -9.31
CA ASN A 193 0.31 -19.13 -7.92
C ASN A 193 -0.25 -18.08 -6.94
N GLN A 194 -1.57 -18.08 -6.75
CA GLN A 194 -2.19 -17.21 -5.76
C GLN A 194 -1.91 -17.74 -4.35
N SER A 195 -1.08 -17.03 -3.60
CA SER A 195 -0.90 -17.29 -2.17
C SER A 195 -2.20 -17.08 -1.41
N LEU A 196 -2.47 -17.96 -0.45
CA LEU A 196 -3.57 -17.82 0.49
C LEU A 196 -3.12 -16.97 1.69
N PHE A 197 -3.43 -15.68 1.69
CA PHE A 197 -3.24 -14.84 2.86
C PHE A 197 -4.43 -14.98 3.82
N VAL A 198 -4.14 -15.27 5.08
CA VAL A 198 -5.17 -15.54 6.10
C VAL A 198 -5.55 -14.26 6.82
N SER A 199 -6.76 -13.76 6.57
CA SER A 199 -7.40 -12.74 7.38
C SER A 199 -7.99 -13.37 8.64
N ASN A 200 -7.55 -12.86 9.79
CA ASN A 200 -7.98 -13.29 11.11
C ASN A 200 -7.99 -12.07 12.05
N GLY A 201 -9.19 -11.58 12.38
CA GLY A 201 -9.38 -10.39 13.20
C GLY A 201 -10.33 -9.38 12.58
N TRP A 202 -10.34 -8.19 13.18
CA TRP A 202 -11.16 -7.06 12.74
C TRP A 202 -10.75 -6.55 11.36
N GLN A 203 -11.74 -6.12 10.60
CA GLN A 203 -11.54 -5.43 9.33
C GLN A 203 -12.72 -4.50 9.03
N THR A 204 -12.47 -3.48 8.21
CA THR A 204 -13.49 -2.61 7.65
C THR A 204 -13.39 -2.71 6.13
N ASN A 205 -14.50 -3.06 5.48
CA ASN A 205 -14.54 -3.13 4.03
C ASN A 205 -14.68 -1.74 3.37
N GLU A 206 -14.70 -1.73 2.05
CA GLU A 206 -14.76 -0.53 1.21
C GLU A 206 -16.08 0.25 1.38
N GLN A 207 -17.13 -0.41 1.89
CA GLN A 207 -18.41 0.22 2.23
C GLN A 207 -18.42 0.80 3.65
N GLY A 208 -17.30 0.76 4.37
CA GLY A 208 -17.20 1.21 5.76
C GLY A 208 -17.84 0.25 6.76
N GLN A 209 -18.19 -0.97 6.34
CA GLN A 209 -18.81 -1.95 7.22
C GLN A 209 -17.73 -2.64 8.04
N ARG A 210 -17.88 -2.57 9.37
CA ARG A 210 -17.03 -3.30 10.31
C ARG A 210 -17.38 -4.78 10.28
N GLN A 211 -16.38 -5.64 10.12
CA GLN A 211 -16.54 -7.10 10.05
C GLN A 211 -15.45 -7.77 10.90
N TYR A 212 -15.63 -9.06 11.18
CA TYR A 212 -14.60 -9.89 11.80
C TYR A 212 -14.39 -11.15 10.98
N ALA A 213 -13.14 -11.45 10.63
CA ALA A 213 -12.76 -12.66 9.92
C ALA A 213 -12.11 -13.66 10.89
N LYS A 214 -12.44 -14.95 10.75
CA LYS A 214 -11.72 -16.05 11.39
C LYS A 214 -11.31 -17.04 10.31
N ASN A 215 -10.00 -17.17 10.07
CA ASN A 215 -9.45 -18.02 9.01
C ASN A 215 -10.13 -17.77 7.64
N ASN A 216 -10.17 -16.51 7.20
CA ASN A 216 -10.82 -16.04 5.96
C ASN A 216 -12.35 -16.11 5.93
N ILE A 217 -13.00 -16.60 6.97
CA ILE A 217 -14.46 -16.68 7.05
C ILE A 217 -14.98 -15.49 7.84
N LEU A 218 -15.84 -14.69 7.22
CA LEU A 218 -16.54 -13.60 7.91
C LEU A 218 -17.59 -14.17 8.85
N LEU A 219 -17.55 -13.74 10.10
CA LEU A 219 -18.47 -14.20 11.11
C LEU A 219 -19.88 -13.64 10.88
N THR A 220 -20.88 -14.38 11.37
CA THR A 220 -22.30 -14.00 11.38
C THR A 220 -22.92 -14.28 12.75
N ASP A 221 -24.09 -13.71 12.97
CA ASP A 221 -24.89 -13.88 14.18
C ASP A 221 -24.15 -13.42 15.44
N TRP A 222 -24.62 -13.85 16.60
CA TRP A 222 -23.98 -13.56 17.87
C TRP A 222 -22.66 -14.30 17.99
N GLN A 223 -21.60 -13.55 18.29
CA GLN A 223 -20.25 -14.03 18.50
C GLN A 223 -19.67 -13.42 19.77
N ILE A 224 -18.82 -14.18 20.47
CA ILE A 224 -18.04 -13.66 21.60
C ILE A 224 -16.60 -13.49 21.12
N ILE A 225 -16.11 -12.24 21.15
CA ILE A 225 -14.76 -11.86 20.74
C ILE A 225 -14.17 -11.05 21.89
N ASP A 226 -13.02 -11.47 22.41
CA ASP A 226 -12.36 -10.80 23.54
C ASP A 226 -13.31 -10.53 24.72
N GLN A 227 -14.09 -11.55 25.10
CA GLN A 227 -15.08 -11.52 26.19
C GLN A 227 -16.26 -10.54 25.95
N THR A 228 -16.37 -9.97 24.75
CA THR A 228 -17.45 -9.05 24.36
C THR A 228 -18.36 -9.73 23.33
N ALA A 229 -19.67 -9.61 23.53
CA ALA A 229 -20.66 -10.13 22.59
C ALA A 229 -20.91 -9.11 21.46
N TYR A 230 -20.83 -9.58 20.22
CA TYR A 230 -21.08 -8.80 19.00
C TYR A 230 -22.09 -9.53 18.13
N TYR A 231 -22.98 -8.78 17.48
CA TYR A 231 -23.88 -9.34 16.48
C TYR A 231 -23.44 -8.92 15.07
N PHE A 232 -23.22 -9.89 14.20
CA PHE A 232 -22.89 -9.66 12.80
C PHE A 232 -24.07 -10.06 11.91
N ASP A 233 -24.52 -9.13 11.07
CA ASP A 233 -25.63 -9.34 10.15
C ASP A 233 -25.37 -10.52 9.20
N PRO A 234 -26.23 -11.55 9.13
CA PRO A 234 -25.97 -12.75 8.32
C PRO A 234 -25.84 -12.50 6.81
N ILE A 235 -26.38 -11.38 6.31
CA ILE A 235 -26.39 -11.04 4.88
C ILE A 235 -25.14 -10.24 4.53
N THR A 236 -24.95 -9.10 5.20
CA THR A 236 -23.88 -8.13 4.95
C THR A 236 -22.58 -8.45 5.67
N LYS A 237 -22.62 -9.37 6.66
CA LYS A 237 -21.52 -9.71 7.58
C LYS A 237 -21.04 -8.52 8.43
N ALA A 238 -21.77 -7.42 8.41
CA ALA A 238 -21.45 -6.19 9.11
C ALA A 238 -21.86 -6.29 10.58
N LEU A 239 -21.02 -5.74 11.47
CA LEU A 239 -21.34 -5.49 12.86
C LEU A 239 -22.55 -4.55 12.95
N LYS A 240 -23.50 -4.86 13.84
CA LYS A 240 -24.68 -4.03 14.15
C LYS A 240 -24.68 -3.55 15.59
#